data_AF-A0A1G2IFG1-F1
#
_entry.id   AF-A0A1G2IFG1-F1
#
_cell.length_a   1.000
_cell.length_b   1.000
_cell.length_c   1.000
_cell.angle_alpha   90.00
_cell.angle_beta   90.00
_cell.angle_gamma   90.00
#
_symmetry.space_group_name_H-M   'P 1'
#
loop_
_entity.id
_entity.type
_entity.pdbx_description
1 polymer ?
#
loop_
_entity_poly.entity_id
_entity_poly.type
_entity_poly.pdbx_seq_one_letter_code
_entity_poly.pdbx_strand_id
1 'polypeptide(L)'
;MGQEEEKFGYKGGYGLELIVDLKGCNLSDLSKEKLQRFFVELCDLIKMTRHGEPFYWEDTSDIPHLRGISGFQFIETSNVVCHPLPMLNAVYLNIFSCKSFNTDDALKYCVEFWGAISEVHSVIPRT
;
A
#
# COMPACT_ATOMS: atom_id res chain seq x y z
N MET A 1 33.73 -9.66 6.62
CA MET A 1 32.79 -10.76 6.91
C MET A 1 31.35 -10.23 6.88
N GLY A 2 30.93 -9.56 5.80
CA GLY A 2 29.71 -8.73 5.82
C GLY A 2 29.12 -8.42 4.45
N GLN A 3 29.01 -9.42 3.57
CA GLN A 3 28.39 -9.28 2.24
C GLN A 3 27.48 -10.47 1.87
N GLU A 4 26.96 -11.22 2.85
CA GLU A 4 26.07 -12.37 2.58
C GLU A 4 24.60 -12.12 2.95
N GLU A 5 24.29 -11.12 3.79
CA GLU A 5 22.90 -10.81 4.17
C GLU A 5 22.07 -10.17 3.04
N GLU A 6 22.71 -9.65 1.98
CA GLU A 6 22.00 -9.10 0.81
C GLU A 6 21.49 -10.16 -0.19
N LYS A 7 21.77 -11.45 0.03
CA LYS A 7 21.34 -12.51 -0.91
C LYS A 7 19.87 -12.94 -0.74
N PHE A 8 19.23 -12.58 0.36
CA PHE A 8 17.86 -12.97 0.67
C PHE A 8 17.07 -11.76 1.19
N GLY A 9 15.76 -11.73 0.95
CA GLY A 9 14.86 -10.67 1.38
C GLY A 9 14.63 -10.67 2.90
N TYR A 10 13.47 -10.17 3.35
CA TYR A 10 13.17 -10.01 4.78
C TYR A 10 13.31 -11.32 5.58
N LYS A 11 14.15 -11.29 6.63
CA LYS A 11 14.46 -12.44 7.53
C LYS A 11 14.89 -13.72 6.79
N GLY A 12 15.58 -13.60 5.65
CA GLY A 12 16.06 -14.75 4.88
C GLY A 12 15.02 -15.40 3.96
N GLY A 13 13.81 -14.84 3.85
CA GLY A 13 12.78 -15.24 2.89
C GLY A 13 12.82 -14.43 1.58
N TYR A 14 11.83 -14.61 0.70
CA TYR A 14 11.65 -13.79 -0.49
C TYR A 14 11.41 -12.30 -0.19
N GLY A 15 10.63 -11.97 0.84
CA GLY A 15 10.22 -10.60 1.13
C GLY A 15 9.29 -10.46 2.34
N LEU A 16 8.58 -9.34 2.42
CA LEU A 16 7.52 -9.11 3.41
C LEU A 16 6.27 -8.50 2.77
N GLU A 17 5.13 -8.70 3.42
CA GLU A 17 3.89 -8.02 3.09
C GLU A 17 3.32 -7.34 4.33
N LEU A 18 3.03 -6.04 4.20
CA LEU A 18 2.28 -5.27 5.18
C LEU A 18 0.84 -5.13 4.66
N ILE A 19 -0.11 -5.70 5.39
CA ILE A 19 -1.54 -5.61 5.11
C ILE A 19 -2.16 -4.64 6.12
N VAL A 20 -2.89 -3.64 5.64
CA VAL A 20 -3.42 -2.56 6.49
C VAL A 20 -4.88 -2.28 6.18
N ASP A 21 -5.68 -2.27 7.24
CA ASP A 21 -7.06 -1.81 7.24
C ASP A 21 -7.12 -0.46 7.97
N LEU A 22 -7.34 0.62 7.21
CA LEU A 22 -7.52 1.97 7.77
C LEU A 22 -9.00 2.29 7.91
N LYS A 23 -9.39 2.91 9.03
CA LYS A 23 -10.77 3.32 9.34
C LYS A 23 -10.84 4.79 9.74
N GLY A 24 -11.97 5.42 9.42
CA GLY A 24 -12.20 6.84 9.71
C GLY A 24 -11.40 7.77 8.79
N CYS A 25 -11.06 7.31 7.58
CA CYS A 25 -10.26 8.07 6.62
C CYS A 25 -11.02 9.28 6.05
N ASN A 26 -10.29 10.33 5.66
CA ASN A 26 -10.82 11.44 4.90
C ASN A 26 -10.65 11.19 3.38
N LEU A 27 -11.75 10.84 2.72
CA LEU A 27 -11.80 10.51 1.29
C LEU A 27 -12.60 11.54 0.46
N SER A 28 -12.86 12.74 0.98
CA SER A 28 -13.66 13.76 0.28
C SER A 28 -13.02 14.26 -1.03
N ASP A 29 -11.69 14.15 -1.12
CA ASP A 29 -10.84 14.53 -2.25
C ASP A 29 -10.28 13.30 -2.99
N LEU A 30 -10.93 12.13 -2.88
CA LEU A 30 -10.49 10.92 -3.57
C LEU A 30 -10.49 11.14 -5.09
N SER A 31 -9.33 10.97 -5.71
CA SER A 31 -9.15 11.03 -7.16
C SER A 31 -8.02 10.11 -7.61
N LYS A 32 -7.91 9.84 -8.92
CA LYS A 32 -6.81 9.05 -9.49
C LYS A 32 -5.46 9.72 -9.24
N GLU A 33 -5.41 11.04 -9.28
CA GLU A 33 -4.21 11.85 -9.00
C GLU A 33 -3.79 11.71 -7.53
N LYS A 34 -4.74 11.70 -6.59
CA LYS A 34 -4.45 11.45 -5.17
C LYS A 34 -3.88 10.03 -4.96
N LEU A 35 -4.40 9.02 -5.66
CA LEU A 35 -3.85 7.67 -5.61
C LEU A 35 -2.47 7.58 -6.24
N GLN A 36 -2.25 8.24 -7.38
CA GLN A 36 -0.93 8.28 -8.02
C GLN A 36 0.09 8.89 -7.07
N ARG A 37 -0.25 10.02 -6.42
CA ARG A 37 0.60 10.64 -5.40
C ARG A 37 0.89 9.69 -4.25
N PHE A 38 -0.14 8.99 -3.75
CA PHE A 38 0.03 7.98 -2.68
C PHE A 38 1.04 6.91 -3.07
N PHE A 39 0.91 6.30 -4.25
CA PHE A 39 1.82 5.25 -4.73
C PHE A 39 3.24 5.79 -4.90
N VAL A 40 3.39 7.00 -5.44
CA VAL A 40 4.69 7.63 -5.63
C VAL A 40 5.37 7.81 -4.26
N GLU A 41 4.77 8.58 -3.37
CA GLU A 41 5.35 8.90 -2.06
C GLU A 41 5.60 7.63 -1.21
N LEU A 42 4.70 6.65 -1.22
CA LEU A 42 4.90 5.38 -0.52
C LEU A 42 6.10 4.61 -1.07
N CYS A 43 6.21 4.47 -2.40
CA CYS A 43 7.31 3.72 -3.01
C CYS A 43 8.66 4.39 -2.78
N ASP A 44 8.71 5.72 -2.79
CA ASP A 44 9.92 6.47 -2.46
C ASP A 44 10.31 6.28 -0.99
N LEU A 45 9.33 6.30 -0.07
CA LEU A 45 9.54 6.04 1.36
C LEU A 45 10.14 4.65 1.62
N ILE A 46 9.58 3.60 0.99
CA ILE A 46 10.06 2.23 1.15
C ILE A 46 11.26 1.90 0.24
N LYS A 47 11.75 2.88 -0.53
CA LYS A 47 12.90 2.76 -1.45
C LYS A 47 12.73 1.61 -2.45
N MET A 48 11.55 1.50 -3.05
CA MET A 48 11.22 0.52 -4.09
C MET A 48 11.11 1.17 -5.47
N THR A 49 11.61 0.48 -6.48
CA THR A 49 11.49 0.91 -7.88
C THR A 49 10.10 0.62 -8.39
N ARG A 50 9.38 1.65 -8.87
CA ARG A 50 8.08 1.53 -9.54
C ARG A 50 8.27 1.14 -11.00
N HIS A 51 7.33 0.37 -11.55
CA HIS A 51 7.29 -0.03 -12.95
C HIS A 51 6.00 0.44 -13.62
N GLY A 52 6.13 1.40 -14.54
CA GLY A 52 5.00 1.99 -15.25
C GLY A 52 4.06 2.80 -14.35
N GLU A 53 2.96 3.27 -14.95
CA GLU A 53 1.89 3.97 -14.23
C GLU A 53 1.00 2.98 -13.47
N PRO A 54 0.37 3.39 -12.35
CA PRO A 54 -0.60 2.55 -11.67
C PRO A 54 -1.80 2.20 -12.56
N PHE A 55 -2.30 0.97 -12.40
CA PHE A 55 -3.57 0.54 -12.97
C PHE A 55 -4.70 0.94 -12.03
N TYR A 56 -5.80 1.44 -12.59
CA TYR A 56 -6.97 1.84 -11.82
C TYR A 56 -8.20 1.06 -12.24
N TRP A 57 -9.02 0.70 -11.26
CA TRP A 57 -10.36 0.19 -11.48
C TRP A 57 -11.34 0.97 -10.60
N GLU A 58 -12.40 1.48 -11.22
CA GLU A 58 -13.41 2.28 -10.55
C GLU A 58 -14.73 1.50 -10.59
N ASP A 59 -15.30 1.24 -9.41
CA ASP A 59 -16.58 0.53 -9.33
C ASP A 59 -17.72 1.46 -9.76
N THR A 60 -18.40 1.07 -10.83
CA THR A 60 -19.59 1.77 -11.34
C THR A 60 -20.88 1.01 -11.03
N SER A 61 -20.81 0.02 -10.14
CA SER A 61 -21.96 -0.81 -9.79
C SER A 61 -22.98 -0.08 -8.90
N ASP A 62 -24.16 -0.68 -8.79
CA ASP A 62 -25.23 -0.21 -7.91
C ASP A 62 -25.06 -0.65 -6.44
N ILE A 63 -23.89 -1.18 -6.06
CA ILE A 63 -23.61 -1.60 -4.68
C ILE A 63 -22.86 -0.47 -3.94
N PRO A 64 -23.54 0.36 -3.12
CA PRO A 64 -22.98 1.65 -2.71
C PRO A 64 -21.69 1.54 -1.89
N HIS A 65 -21.57 0.53 -1.03
CA HIS A 65 -20.40 0.35 -0.17
C HIS A 65 -19.15 -0.16 -0.91
N LEU A 66 -19.28 -0.58 -2.17
CA LEU A 66 -18.16 -0.98 -3.03
C LEU A 66 -17.66 0.16 -3.93
N ARG A 67 -18.38 1.28 -3.99
CA ARG A 67 -17.98 2.45 -4.78
C ARG A 67 -16.67 3.03 -4.27
N GLY A 68 -15.74 3.22 -5.19
CA GLY A 68 -14.40 3.73 -4.92
C GLY A 68 -13.48 3.57 -6.13
N ILE A 69 -12.23 4.00 -5.97
CA ILE A 69 -11.19 3.89 -7.00
C ILE A 69 -10.12 2.96 -6.45
N SER A 70 -10.05 1.74 -6.95
CA SER A 70 -8.96 0.82 -6.63
C SER A 70 -7.74 1.12 -7.48
N GLY A 71 -6.55 0.98 -6.90
CA GLY A 71 -5.28 1.17 -7.57
C GLY A 71 -4.34 -0.01 -7.37
N PHE A 72 -3.53 -0.29 -8.39
CA PHE A 72 -2.48 -1.30 -8.37
C PHE A 72 -1.19 -0.73 -8.98
N GLN A 73 -0.11 -0.71 -8.22
CA GLN A 73 1.22 -0.29 -8.70
C GLN A 73 2.17 -1.48 -8.70
N PHE A 74 2.72 -1.81 -9.88
CA PHE A 74 3.87 -2.71 -9.96
C PHE A 74 5.11 -2.02 -9.40
N ILE A 75 5.85 -2.74 -8.57
CA ILE A 75 7.19 -2.37 -8.11
C ILE A 75 8.13 -3.54 -8.41
N GLU A 76 9.45 -3.36 -8.28
CA GLU A 76 10.44 -4.38 -8.63
C GLU A 76 10.07 -5.76 -8.06
N THR A 77 9.72 -6.69 -8.95
CA THR A 77 9.29 -8.07 -8.64
C THR A 77 8.14 -8.22 -7.63
N SER A 78 7.36 -7.17 -7.35
CA SER A 78 6.32 -7.17 -6.31
C SER A 78 5.25 -6.09 -6.59
N ASN A 79 4.40 -5.72 -5.61
CA ASN A 79 3.29 -4.79 -5.88
C ASN A 79 2.77 -4.05 -4.63
N VAL A 80 2.08 -2.93 -4.88
CA VAL A 80 1.24 -2.25 -3.91
C VAL A 80 -0.19 -2.18 -4.45
N VAL A 81 -1.17 -2.56 -3.61
CA VAL A 81 -2.60 -2.46 -3.91
C VAL A 81 -3.29 -1.55 -2.91
N CYS A 82 -4.22 -0.72 -3.37
CA CYS A 82 -4.95 0.24 -2.55
C CYS A 82 -6.43 0.29 -2.94
N HIS A 83 -7.31 0.10 -1.96
CA HIS A 83 -8.76 0.13 -2.10
C HIS A 83 -9.41 1.15 -1.14
N PRO A 84 -9.43 2.45 -1.51
CA PRO A 84 -10.20 3.47 -0.81
C PRO A 84 -11.69 3.38 -1.15
N LEU A 85 -12.51 3.30 -0.11
CA LEU A 85 -13.97 3.17 -0.18
C LEU A 85 -14.64 4.32 0.59
N PRO A 86 -15.02 5.42 -0.10
CA PRO A 86 -15.60 6.62 0.52
C PRO A 86 -16.81 6.35 1.42
N MET A 87 -17.73 5.46 1.01
CA MET A 87 -18.91 5.13 1.80
C MET A 87 -18.59 4.50 3.16
N LEU A 88 -17.44 3.82 3.27
CA LEU A 88 -16.99 3.17 4.49
C LEU A 88 -16.01 4.02 5.30
N ASN A 89 -15.60 5.18 4.79
CA ASN A 89 -14.46 5.95 5.31
C ASN A 89 -13.26 5.05 5.62
N ALA A 90 -12.96 4.14 4.70
CA ALA A 90 -11.96 3.09 4.91
C ALA A 90 -11.05 2.95 3.68
N VAL A 91 -9.80 2.54 3.94
CA VAL A 91 -8.81 2.22 2.90
C VAL A 91 -8.18 0.90 3.26
N TYR A 92 -8.13 -0.04 2.32
CA TYR A 92 -7.48 -1.33 2.48
C TYR A 92 -6.23 -1.38 1.61
N LEU A 93 -5.10 -1.79 2.19
CA LEU A 93 -3.78 -1.72 1.57
C LEU A 93 -3.07 -3.07 1.67
N ASN A 94 -2.41 -3.44 0.56
CA ASN A 94 -1.41 -4.51 0.53
C ASN A 94 -0.10 -3.91 0.02
N ILE A 95 0.95 -3.96 0.83
CA ILE A 95 2.28 -3.49 0.48
C ILE A 95 3.19 -4.71 0.49
N PHE A 96 3.33 -5.35 -0.66
CA PHE A 96 4.18 -6.53 -0.82
C PHE A 96 5.50 -6.12 -1.47
N SER A 97 6.61 -6.40 -0.80
CA SER A 97 7.95 -6.10 -1.31
C SER A 97 8.91 -7.28 -1.12
N CYS A 98 9.74 -7.56 -2.12
CA CYS A 98 10.89 -8.47 -1.98
C CYS A 98 12.02 -7.85 -1.12
N LYS A 99 12.02 -6.53 -0.95
CA LYS A 99 13.01 -5.80 -0.16
C LYS A 99 12.47 -5.49 1.23
N SER A 100 13.32 -5.62 2.23
CA SER A 100 13.02 -5.17 3.59
C SER A 100 12.76 -3.65 3.63
N PHE A 101 11.68 -3.25 4.30
CA PHE A 101 11.37 -1.85 4.58
C PHE A 101 10.90 -1.68 6.03
N ASN A 102 10.94 -0.46 6.55
CA ASN A 102 10.42 -0.17 7.88
C ASN A 102 8.88 -0.12 7.82
N THR A 103 8.24 -1.16 8.38
CA THR A 103 6.78 -1.28 8.38
C THR A 103 6.10 -0.21 9.21
N ASP A 104 6.75 0.28 10.27
CA ASP A 104 6.18 1.30 11.17
C ASP A 104 6.14 2.66 10.48
N ASP A 105 7.20 3.01 9.74
CA ASP A 105 7.25 4.24 8.94
C ASP A 105 6.22 4.21 7.81
N ALA A 106 6.10 3.06 7.11
CA ALA A 106 5.11 2.88 6.06
C ALA A 106 3.67 2.97 6.61
N LEU A 107 3.39 2.30 7.73
CA LEU A 107 2.08 2.34 8.38
C LEU A 107 1.72 3.77 8.83
N LYS A 108 2.66 4.45 9.49
CA LYS A 108 2.48 5.84 9.93
C LYS A 108 2.15 6.75 8.75
N TYR A 109 2.92 6.65 7.67
CA TYR A 109 2.64 7.39 6.44
C TYR A 109 1.24 7.08 5.89
N CYS A 110 0.82 5.81 5.85
CA CYS A 110 -0.51 5.45 5.38
C CYS A 110 -1.63 6.05 6.26
N VAL A 111 -1.48 6.02 7.59
CA VAL A 111 -2.43 6.63 8.53
C VAL A 111 -2.52 8.15 8.30
N GLU A 112 -1.38 8.82 8.19
CA GLU A 112 -1.32 10.28 7.99
C GLU A 112 -1.86 10.71 6.62
N PHE A 113 -1.47 10.02 5.54
CA PHE A 113 -1.88 10.35 4.17
C PHE A 113 -3.40 10.24 3.97
N TRP A 114 -4.01 9.20 4.55
CA TRP A 114 -5.44 8.96 4.43
C TRP A 114 -6.26 9.61 5.56
N GLY A 115 -5.60 10.24 6.54
CA GLY A 115 -6.25 10.86 7.69
C GLY A 115 -7.06 9.85 8.50
N ALA A 116 -6.55 8.63 8.68
CA ALA A 116 -7.24 7.57 9.40
C ALA A 116 -7.27 7.84 10.91
N ILE A 117 -8.34 7.42 11.57
CA ILE A 117 -8.50 7.53 13.03
C ILE A 117 -7.97 6.29 13.73
N SER A 118 -8.06 5.13 13.07
CA SER A 118 -7.57 3.86 13.60
C SER A 118 -7.18 2.91 12.48
N GLU A 119 -6.30 1.99 12.81
CA GLU A 119 -5.72 1.00 11.92
C GLU A 119 -5.68 -0.38 12.56
N VAL A 120 -5.85 -1.41 11.73
CA VAL A 120 -5.46 -2.79 12.05
C VAL A 120 -4.49 -3.22 10.96
N HIS A 121 -3.39 -3.85 11.33
CA HIS A 121 -2.41 -4.28 10.36
C HIS A 121 -1.81 -5.64 10.71
N SER A 122 -1.21 -6.27 9.70
CA SER A 122 -0.46 -7.52 9.84
C SER A 122 0.81 -7.44 9.01
N VAL A 123 1.91 -7.93 9.58
CA VAL A 123 3.19 -8.07 8.89
C VAL A 123 3.42 -9.56 8.64
N ILE A 124 3.47 -9.94 7.37
CA ILE A 124 3.58 -11.33 6.94
C ILE A 124 4.93 -11.52 6.25
N PRO A 125 5.84 -12.35 6.79
CA PRO A 125 7.02 -12.80 6.06
C PRO A 125 6.61 -13.58 4.82
N ARG A 126 7.20 -13.25 3.68
CA ARG A 126 6.98 -13.96 2.42
C ARG A 126 8.22 -14.81 2.19
N THR A 127 8.14 -16.10 2.52
CA THR A 127 9.27 -17.04 2.48
C THR A 127 9.34 -17.78 1.16
#